data_AF-A0A1F3VF67-F1
#
_entry.id   AF-A0A1F3VF67-F1
#
_cell.length_a   1.000
_cell.length_b   1.000
_cell.length_c   1.000
_cell.angle_alpha   90.00
_cell.angle_beta   90.00
_cell.angle_gamma   90.00
#
_symmetry.space_group_name_H-M   'P 1'
#
loop_
_entity.id
_entity.type
_entity.pdbx_description
1 polymer ?
#
loop_
_entity_poly.entity_id
_entity_poly.type
_entity_poly.pdbx_seq_one_letter_code
_entity_poly.pdbx_strand_id
1 'polypeptide(L)'
;MTLVVAKKISDEGVIILSDTKLTYSLNYNYPKAFQLAKESFVGRLKTILITPSVSISFAGNVEYAKRAIEGIYNESINFHDIKPINDYFLQKHNESNQETDFMVVGNLVNGYEIYKISQGSCCNAGPSCWIGDIDGFRVLQGYLNDCLLRVQEVGHSELSIIASSTERNIPESVRTEANRYFISFLETLKSSSCPSVGGTPSIVVGDKNCLNYSEVIYMSGPAKEATNAVGPHKPLWFGNETTGSFAYQAGREISFPVYLVDFQFGKFGVIYNPTIDFAPKIVNYIVKKELDDEFEKSLKECQESQKHILKKT
;
A
#
# COMPACT_ATOMS: atom_id res chain seq x y z
N MET A 1 -13.38 -6.50 -4.32
CA MET A 1 -13.39 -5.06 -4.65
C MET A 1 -12.15 -4.43 -4.04
N THR A 2 -11.72 -3.28 -4.55
CA THR A 2 -10.40 -2.69 -4.31
C THR A 2 -10.50 -1.18 -4.44
N LEU A 3 -9.75 -0.42 -3.67
CA LEU A 3 -9.51 0.99 -3.94
C LEU A 3 -8.01 1.25 -4.03
N VAL A 4 -7.58 1.79 -5.16
CA VAL A 4 -6.25 2.38 -5.32
C VAL A 4 -6.40 3.81 -5.79
N VAL A 5 -5.67 4.73 -5.17
CA VAL A 5 -5.65 6.15 -5.50
C VAL A 5 -4.21 6.61 -5.66
N ALA A 6 -3.92 7.33 -6.75
CA ALA A 6 -2.66 8.03 -6.94
C ALA A 6 -2.89 9.53 -7.11
N LYS A 7 -1.97 10.32 -6.57
CA LYS A 7 -2.00 11.77 -6.64
C LYS A 7 -0.58 12.30 -6.85
N LYS A 8 -0.37 13.01 -7.95
CA LYS A 8 0.81 13.85 -8.14
C LYS A 8 0.64 15.10 -7.26
N ILE A 9 1.56 15.30 -6.32
CA ILE A 9 1.55 16.43 -5.38
C ILE A 9 2.35 17.61 -5.96
N SER A 10 3.47 17.31 -6.60
CA SER A 10 4.31 18.25 -7.35
C SER A 10 5.03 17.50 -8.48
N ASP A 11 5.88 18.17 -9.24
CA ASP A 11 6.75 17.47 -10.20
C ASP A 11 7.73 16.50 -9.53
N GLU A 12 8.02 16.73 -8.24
CA GLU A 12 8.97 15.95 -7.44
C GLU A 12 8.29 14.94 -6.50
N GLY A 13 6.96 14.88 -6.47
CA GLY A 13 6.23 14.13 -5.45
C GLY A 13 4.96 13.46 -5.95
N VAL A 14 4.82 12.18 -5.61
CA VAL A 14 3.60 11.40 -5.83
C VAL A 14 3.26 10.61 -4.58
N ILE A 15 1.96 10.40 -4.34
CA ILE A 15 1.46 9.44 -3.36
C ILE A 15 0.58 8.42 -4.06
N ILE A 16 0.69 7.16 -3.64
CA ILE A 16 -0.19 6.07 -4.03
C ILE A 16 -0.68 5.40 -2.75
N LEU A 17 -1.98 5.23 -2.64
CA LEU A 17 -2.65 4.58 -1.53
C LEU A 17 -3.43 3.39 -2.07
N SER A 18 -3.32 2.25 -1.39
CA SER A 18 -4.13 1.08 -1.69
C SER A 18 -4.63 0.39 -0.43
N ASP A 19 -5.80 -0.22 -0.55
CA ASP A 19 -6.32 -1.14 0.47
C ASP A 19 -5.73 -2.54 0.27
N THR A 20 -5.78 -3.40 1.29
CA THR A 20 -5.26 -4.77 1.21
C THR A 20 -6.35 -5.83 1.32
N LYS A 21 -7.61 -5.43 1.50
CA LYS A 21 -8.74 -6.35 1.65
C LYS A 21 -8.93 -7.19 0.40
N LEU A 22 -9.11 -8.50 0.61
CA LEU A 22 -9.62 -9.40 -0.40
C LEU A 22 -11.12 -9.55 -0.23
N THR A 23 -11.85 -9.52 -1.34
CA THR A 23 -13.28 -9.84 -1.36
C THR A 23 -13.48 -11.12 -2.15
N TYR A 24 -14.07 -12.14 -1.53
CA TYR A 24 -14.46 -13.36 -2.22
C TYR A 24 -15.94 -13.31 -2.54
N SER A 25 -16.30 -13.78 -3.74
CA SER A 25 -17.70 -14.05 -4.05
C SER A 25 -18.20 -15.22 -3.18
N LEU A 26 -19.35 -15.03 -2.52
CA LEU A 26 -19.96 -16.03 -1.64
C LEU A 26 -20.46 -17.29 -2.38
N ASN A 27 -20.28 -17.38 -3.71
CA ASN A 27 -20.61 -18.56 -4.51
C ASN A 27 -19.60 -19.72 -4.34
N TYR A 28 -18.56 -19.57 -3.51
CA TYR A 28 -17.65 -20.66 -3.18
C TYR A 28 -18.22 -21.57 -2.08
N ASN A 29 -18.15 -22.89 -2.30
CA ASN A 29 -18.46 -23.88 -1.26
C ASN A 29 -17.77 -23.52 0.07
N TYR A 30 -18.56 -23.46 1.13
CA TYR A 30 -18.23 -22.94 2.47
C TYR A 30 -16.88 -23.40 3.08
N PRO A 31 -16.37 -24.63 2.81
CA PRO A 31 -15.04 -25.03 3.29
C PRO A 31 -13.87 -24.31 2.59
N LYS A 32 -13.96 -24.08 1.27
CA LYS A 32 -12.91 -23.37 0.51
C LYS A 32 -12.92 -21.88 0.78
N ALA A 33 -14.10 -21.29 0.94
CA ALA A 33 -14.23 -19.87 1.29
C ALA A 33 -13.56 -19.56 2.64
N PHE A 34 -13.66 -20.46 3.62
CA PHE A 34 -13.03 -20.28 4.94
C PHE A 34 -11.50 -20.45 4.90
N GLN A 35 -10.99 -21.39 4.10
CA GLN A 35 -9.54 -21.57 3.92
C GLN A 35 -8.91 -20.38 3.17
N LEU A 36 -9.57 -19.92 2.11
CA LEU A 36 -9.22 -18.68 1.41
C LEU A 36 -9.33 -17.46 2.34
N ALA A 37 -10.32 -17.43 3.25
CA ALA A 37 -10.45 -16.36 4.24
C ALA A 37 -9.26 -16.32 5.23
N LYS A 38 -8.70 -17.47 5.63
CA LYS A 38 -7.47 -17.51 6.46
C LYS A 38 -6.26 -16.97 5.70
N GLU A 39 -6.12 -17.32 4.42
CA GLU A 39 -5.11 -16.73 3.55
C GLU A 39 -5.36 -15.23 3.31
N SER A 40 -6.61 -14.77 3.45
CA SER A 40 -7.02 -13.38 3.24
C SER A 40 -6.82 -12.45 4.42
N PHE A 41 -6.68 -12.97 5.64
CA PHE A 41 -6.49 -12.16 6.84
C PHE A 41 -5.22 -11.31 6.75
N VAL A 42 -4.26 -11.80 5.97
CA VAL A 42 -2.98 -11.15 5.69
C VAL A 42 -3.11 -10.05 4.61
N GLY A 43 -4.22 -10.01 3.87
CA GLY A 43 -4.41 -9.13 2.73
C GLY A 43 -3.53 -9.51 1.54
N ARG A 44 -3.70 -8.84 0.39
CA ARG A 44 -2.70 -8.85 -0.69
C ARG A 44 -2.32 -7.43 -1.03
N LEU A 45 -1.03 -7.22 -1.27
CA LEU A 45 -0.50 -5.95 -1.70
C LEU A 45 -1.04 -5.61 -3.09
N LYS A 46 -1.69 -4.46 -3.24
CA LYS A 46 -2.33 -4.02 -4.49
C LYS A 46 -1.53 -2.98 -5.27
N THR A 47 -0.48 -2.43 -4.66
CA THR A 47 0.50 -1.54 -5.28
C THR A 47 1.89 -2.14 -5.12
N ILE A 48 2.52 -2.47 -6.24
CA ILE A 48 3.78 -3.18 -6.31
C ILE A 48 4.81 -2.28 -6.98
N LEU A 49 5.93 -2.03 -6.28
CA LEU A 49 7.09 -1.46 -6.93
C LEU A 49 7.67 -2.53 -7.87
N ILE A 50 7.89 -2.20 -9.14
CA ILE A 50 8.58 -3.09 -10.09
C ILE A 50 10.07 -2.75 -10.08
N THR A 51 10.35 -1.46 -10.09
CA THR A 51 11.68 -0.86 -9.93
C THR A 51 11.57 0.32 -8.95
N PRO A 52 12.68 0.92 -8.50
CA PRO A 52 12.64 2.17 -7.73
C PRO A 52 11.94 3.32 -8.47
N SER A 53 11.77 3.25 -9.79
CA SER A 53 11.14 4.30 -10.61
C SER A 53 9.74 3.93 -11.10
N VAL A 54 9.29 2.68 -10.98
CA VAL A 54 8.01 2.24 -11.54
C VAL A 54 7.23 1.46 -10.51
N SER A 55 5.96 1.81 -10.34
CA SER A 55 4.99 1.00 -9.60
C SER A 55 3.79 0.65 -10.45
N ILE A 56 3.22 -0.52 -10.15
CA ILE A 56 2.02 -1.05 -10.75
C ILE A 56 1.01 -1.28 -9.65
N SER A 57 -0.17 -0.70 -9.82
CA SER A 57 -1.31 -1.03 -8.98
C SER A 57 -2.39 -1.71 -9.79
N PHE A 58 -3.24 -2.50 -9.14
CA PHE A 58 -4.31 -3.23 -9.82
C PHE A 58 -5.61 -3.23 -9.02
N ALA A 59 -6.73 -3.35 -9.73
CA ALA A 59 -8.05 -3.55 -9.15
C ALA A 59 -8.84 -4.55 -10.00
N GLY A 60 -9.51 -5.51 -9.35
CA GLY A 60 -10.26 -6.56 -10.04
C GLY A 60 -9.72 -7.96 -9.73
N ASN A 61 -9.62 -8.81 -10.74
CA ASN A 61 -9.24 -10.20 -10.57
C ASN A 61 -7.73 -10.34 -10.23
N VAL A 62 -7.47 -10.89 -9.04
CA VAL A 62 -6.11 -10.97 -8.49
C VAL A 62 -5.23 -11.98 -9.23
N GLU A 63 -5.79 -13.06 -9.77
CA GLU A 63 -5.00 -14.08 -10.47
C GLU A 63 -4.54 -13.60 -11.85
N TYR A 64 -5.32 -12.73 -12.51
CA TYR A 64 -4.84 -12.02 -13.71
C TYR A 64 -3.77 -10.98 -13.36
N ALA A 65 -3.97 -10.19 -12.29
CA ALA A 65 -2.99 -9.21 -11.84
C ALA A 65 -1.64 -9.87 -11.49
N LYS A 66 -1.68 -10.98 -10.73
CA LYS A 66 -0.51 -11.78 -10.36
C LYS A 66 0.27 -12.21 -11.61
N ARG A 67 -0.41 -12.87 -12.56
CA ARG A 67 0.24 -13.33 -13.80
C ARG A 67 0.83 -12.20 -14.62
N ALA A 68 0.15 -11.05 -14.69
CA ALA A 68 0.66 -9.88 -15.39
C ALA A 68 1.93 -9.34 -14.72
N ILE A 69 1.93 -9.21 -13.40
CA ILE A 69 3.07 -8.65 -12.65
C ILE A 69 4.25 -9.61 -12.61
N GLU A 70 4.04 -10.92 -12.43
CA GLU A 70 5.11 -11.92 -12.50
C GLU A 70 5.67 -12.05 -13.93
N GLY A 71 4.79 -11.94 -14.94
CA GLY A 71 5.15 -12.07 -16.35
C GLY A 71 6.09 -10.97 -16.84
N ILE A 72 5.98 -9.74 -16.31
CA ILE A 72 6.72 -8.59 -16.83
C ILE A 72 8.25 -8.76 -16.71
N TYR A 73 8.72 -9.51 -15.71
CA TYR A 73 10.14 -9.77 -15.49
C TYR A 73 10.74 -10.78 -16.50
N ASN A 74 9.90 -11.53 -17.19
CA ASN A 74 10.30 -12.47 -18.24
C ASN A 74 10.31 -11.82 -19.62
N GLU A 75 9.68 -10.66 -19.77
CA GLU A 75 9.65 -9.89 -21.00
C GLU A 75 10.90 -9.00 -21.12
N SER A 76 11.35 -8.76 -22.35
CA SER A 76 12.44 -7.80 -22.63
C SER A 76 11.91 -6.36 -22.67
N ILE A 77 11.32 -5.90 -21.56
CA ILE A 77 10.72 -4.56 -21.42
C ILE A 77 11.74 -3.58 -20.82
N ASN A 78 11.98 -2.46 -21.49
CA ASN A 78 12.79 -1.38 -20.96
C ASN A 78 12.03 -0.62 -19.86
N PHE A 79 12.43 -0.77 -18.59
CA PHE A 79 11.81 -0.09 -17.45
C PHE A 79 12.13 1.41 -17.34
N HIS A 80 13.00 1.95 -18.19
CA HIS A 80 13.27 3.39 -18.29
C HIS A 80 12.31 4.10 -19.24
N ASP A 81 11.50 3.36 -20.01
CA ASP A 81 10.46 3.89 -20.88
C ASP A 81 9.09 3.40 -20.39
N ILE A 82 8.20 4.34 -20.09
CA ILE A 82 6.85 4.02 -19.59
C ILE A 82 5.99 3.38 -20.67
N LYS A 83 6.26 3.65 -21.96
CA LYS A 83 5.39 3.22 -23.05
C LYS A 83 5.37 1.68 -23.20
N PRO A 84 6.51 0.96 -23.27
CA PRO A 84 6.51 -0.51 -23.27
C PRO A 84 5.79 -1.13 -22.06
N ILE A 85 5.90 -0.52 -20.88
CA ILE A 85 5.23 -0.97 -19.65
C ILE A 85 3.72 -0.81 -19.79
N ASN A 86 3.26 0.35 -20.26
CA ASN A 86 1.86 0.64 -20.52
C ASN A 86 1.27 -0.29 -21.59
N ASP A 87 1.99 -0.54 -22.68
CA ASP A 87 1.58 -1.44 -23.76
C ASP A 87 1.41 -2.88 -23.23
N TYR A 88 2.36 -3.35 -22.41
CA TYR A 88 2.28 -4.66 -21.76
C TYR A 88 1.05 -4.78 -20.86
N PHE A 89 0.82 -3.84 -19.95
CA PHE A 89 -0.34 -3.93 -19.04
C PHE A 89 -1.68 -3.70 -19.75
N LEU A 90 -1.72 -2.93 -20.85
CA LEU A 90 -2.90 -2.81 -21.69
C LEU A 90 -3.22 -4.15 -22.39
N GLN A 91 -2.21 -4.85 -22.89
CA GLN A 91 -2.38 -6.20 -23.41
C GLN A 91 -2.94 -7.13 -22.33
N LYS A 92 -2.37 -7.13 -21.12
CA LYS A 92 -2.86 -7.99 -20.02
C LYS A 92 -4.26 -7.65 -19.55
N HIS A 93 -4.63 -6.36 -19.53
CA HIS A 93 -6.00 -5.92 -19.31
C HIS A 93 -6.97 -6.52 -20.34
N ASN A 94 -6.63 -6.44 -21.62
CA ASN A 94 -7.46 -6.97 -22.70
C ASN A 94 -7.54 -8.52 -22.68
N GLU A 95 -6.42 -9.20 -22.43
CA GLU A 95 -6.38 -10.67 -22.26
C GLU A 95 -7.24 -11.16 -21.08
N SER A 96 -7.42 -10.33 -20.06
CA SER A 96 -8.30 -10.63 -18.92
C SER A 96 -9.78 -10.40 -19.20
N ASN A 97 -10.18 -10.11 -20.45
CA ASN A 97 -11.52 -9.61 -20.79
C ASN A 97 -11.90 -8.37 -19.95
N GLN A 98 -10.92 -7.52 -19.63
CA GLN A 98 -11.08 -6.32 -18.81
C GLN A 98 -11.54 -6.61 -17.36
N GLU A 99 -11.28 -7.81 -16.83
CA GLU A 99 -11.57 -8.16 -15.42
C GLU A 99 -10.61 -7.51 -14.41
N THR A 100 -9.47 -7.00 -14.89
CA THR A 100 -8.45 -6.36 -14.04
C THR A 100 -8.01 -5.04 -14.65
N ASP A 101 -8.28 -3.95 -13.94
CA ASP A 101 -7.73 -2.63 -14.24
C ASP A 101 -6.33 -2.49 -13.66
N PHE A 102 -5.48 -1.71 -14.33
CA PHE A 102 -4.14 -1.38 -13.86
C PHE A 102 -3.95 0.13 -13.76
N MET A 103 -3.02 0.53 -12.90
CA MET A 103 -2.49 1.88 -12.81
C MET A 103 -0.97 1.79 -12.81
N VAL A 104 -0.33 2.49 -13.73
CA VAL A 104 1.13 2.56 -13.83
C VAL A 104 1.57 3.94 -13.36
N VAL A 105 2.47 3.99 -12.39
CA VAL A 105 3.11 5.24 -11.96
C VAL A 105 4.61 5.13 -12.20
N GLY A 106 5.13 6.02 -13.03
CA GLY A 106 6.56 6.09 -13.37
C GLY A 106 7.18 7.41 -12.93
N ASN A 107 8.36 7.36 -12.30
CA ASN A 107 9.27 8.48 -12.14
C ASN A 107 10.16 8.56 -13.39
N LEU A 108 9.82 9.45 -14.32
CA LEU A 108 10.55 9.63 -15.57
C LEU A 108 11.40 10.91 -15.53
N VAL A 109 12.13 11.19 -16.60
CA VAL A 109 13.01 12.37 -16.71
C VAL A 109 12.27 13.69 -16.43
N ASN A 110 10.98 13.76 -16.77
CA ASN A 110 10.13 14.94 -16.58
C ASN A 110 9.26 14.87 -15.30
N GLY A 111 9.65 14.02 -14.35
CA GLY A 111 8.94 13.78 -13.11
C GLY A 111 7.89 12.66 -13.22
N TYR A 112 6.96 12.67 -12.28
CA TYR A 112 5.95 11.60 -12.16
C TYR A 112 4.87 11.67 -13.24
N GLU A 113 4.60 10.52 -13.85
CA GLU A 113 3.46 10.28 -14.73
C GLU A 113 2.57 9.17 -14.18
N ILE A 114 1.26 9.34 -14.32
CA ILE A 114 0.24 8.39 -13.85
C ILE A 114 -0.58 7.96 -15.05
N TYR A 115 -0.58 6.67 -15.35
CA TYR A 115 -1.39 6.07 -16.41
C TYR A 115 -2.47 5.19 -15.82
N LYS A 116 -3.68 5.31 -16.37
CA LYS A 116 -4.81 4.43 -16.09
C LYS A 116 -5.00 3.48 -17.25
N ILE A 117 -5.12 2.19 -16.95
CA ILE A 117 -5.43 1.15 -17.91
C ILE A 117 -6.74 0.52 -17.49
N SER A 118 -7.81 0.87 -18.21
CA SER A 118 -9.18 0.44 -17.92
C SER A 118 -10.04 0.58 -19.16
N GLN A 119 -11.14 -0.17 -19.22
CA GLN A 119 -12.12 -0.08 -20.32
C GLN A 119 -11.48 -0.26 -21.71
N GLY A 120 -10.49 -1.15 -21.82
CA GLY A 120 -9.80 -1.45 -23.07
C GLY A 120 -8.83 -0.37 -23.56
N SER A 121 -8.51 0.63 -22.73
CA SER A 121 -7.66 1.76 -23.12
C SER A 121 -6.58 2.07 -22.07
N CYS A 122 -5.51 2.71 -22.50
CA CYS A 122 -4.47 3.29 -21.64
C CYS A 122 -4.47 4.82 -21.85
N CYS A 123 -4.62 5.57 -20.76
CA CYS A 123 -4.61 7.03 -20.80
C CYS A 123 -3.72 7.62 -19.71
N ASN A 124 -3.07 8.74 -20.02
CA ASN A 124 -2.40 9.55 -19.00
C ASN A 124 -3.49 10.24 -18.17
N ALA A 125 -3.53 9.93 -16.87
CA ALA A 125 -4.56 10.40 -15.95
C ALA A 125 -4.28 11.80 -15.38
N GLY A 126 -3.17 12.42 -15.75
CA GLY A 126 -2.77 13.73 -15.26
C GLY A 126 -2.43 13.71 -13.76
N PRO A 127 -2.90 14.68 -12.96
CA PRO A 127 -2.40 14.88 -11.61
C PRO A 127 -3.04 13.95 -10.57
N SER A 128 -4.09 13.20 -10.88
CA SER A 128 -4.74 12.28 -9.94
C SER A 128 -5.49 11.18 -10.68
N CYS A 129 -5.45 9.97 -10.14
CA CYS A 129 -6.15 8.82 -10.69
C CYS A 129 -6.66 7.91 -9.57
N TRP A 130 -7.70 7.15 -9.87
CA TRP A 130 -8.13 6.03 -9.05
C TRP A 130 -8.58 4.85 -9.93
N ILE A 131 -8.47 3.64 -9.40
CA ILE A 131 -9.02 2.40 -9.97
C ILE A 131 -9.76 1.61 -8.89
N GLY A 132 -10.75 0.81 -9.32
CA GLY A 132 -11.50 -0.08 -8.44
C GLY A 132 -12.87 0.47 -8.02
N ASP A 133 -13.10 0.60 -6.71
CA ASP A 133 -14.41 0.87 -6.11
C ASP A 133 -14.73 2.37 -6.11
N ILE A 134 -15.75 2.76 -6.89
CA ILE A 134 -16.19 4.14 -7.02
C ILE A 134 -16.77 4.70 -5.71
N ASP A 135 -17.47 3.88 -4.93
CA ASP A 135 -18.09 4.33 -3.70
C ASP A 135 -17.03 4.51 -2.61
N GLY A 136 -16.02 3.63 -2.58
CA GLY A 136 -14.81 3.84 -1.77
C GLY A 136 -14.09 5.14 -2.12
N PHE A 137 -13.92 5.42 -3.41
CA PHE A 137 -13.33 6.69 -3.84
C PHE A 137 -14.17 7.91 -3.42
N ARG A 138 -15.51 7.85 -3.53
CA ARG A 138 -16.40 8.93 -3.09
C ARG A 138 -16.31 9.19 -1.59
N VAL A 139 -16.28 8.13 -0.78
CA VAL A 139 -16.09 8.23 0.67
C VAL A 139 -14.75 8.90 1.01
N LEU A 140 -13.67 8.50 0.33
CA LEU A 140 -12.37 9.14 0.46
C LEU A 140 -12.41 10.63 0.13
N GLN A 141 -13.06 11.02 -0.98
CA GLN A 141 -13.20 12.43 -1.34
C GLN A 141 -13.98 13.23 -0.28
N GLY A 142 -14.99 12.62 0.34
CA GLY A 142 -15.70 13.21 1.49
C GLY A 142 -14.75 13.49 2.66
N TYR A 143 -13.99 12.49 3.09
CA TYR A 143 -13.02 12.67 4.18
C TYR A 143 -11.90 13.66 3.84
N LEU A 144 -11.43 13.69 2.59
CA LEU A 144 -10.42 14.67 2.15
C LEU A 144 -10.91 16.12 2.28
N ASN A 145 -12.19 16.36 1.95
CA ASN A 145 -12.81 17.67 2.10
C ASN A 145 -13.01 18.03 3.58
N ASP A 146 -13.43 17.07 4.41
CA ASP A 146 -13.64 17.25 5.84
C ASP A 146 -12.32 17.42 6.63
N CYS A 147 -11.24 16.77 6.19
CA CYS A 147 -9.93 16.83 6.86
C CYS A 147 -9.35 18.24 6.85
N LEU A 148 -9.72 19.08 5.87
CA LEU A 148 -9.38 20.50 5.85
C LEU A 148 -10.03 21.30 6.99
N LEU A 149 -11.08 20.75 7.63
CA LEU A 149 -11.89 21.43 8.65
C LEU A 149 -11.59 20.95 10.09
N ARG A 150 -10.91 19.80 10.28
CA ARG A 150 -10.84 19.10 11.58
C ARG A 150 -9.49 19.05 12.29
N VAL A 151 -8.47 19.79 11.83
CA VAL A 151 -7.13 19.78 12.47
C VAL A 151 -7.14 20.33 13.93
N GLN A 152 -8.27 20.83 14.44
CA GLN A 152 -8.36 21.43 15.78
C GLN A 152 -9.07 20.59 16.86
N GLU A 153 -9.75 19.49 16.53
CA GLU A 153 -10.52 18.73 17.55
C GLU A 153 -10.47 17.22 17.26
N VAL A 154 -9.44 16.53 17.74
CA VAL A 154 -9.45 15.05 17.76
C VAL A 154 -9.31 14.60 19.21
N GLY A 155 -10.45 14.42 19.86
CA GLY A 155 -10.62 13.71 21.13
C GLY A 155 -10.88 12.21 20.92
N HIS A 156 -10.21 11.58 19.95
CA HIS A 156 -10.40 10.15 19.64
C HIS A 156 -9.16 9.30 19.90
N SER A 157 -9.46 8.03 20.21
CA SER A 157 -8.62 7.04 20.86
C SER A 157 -7.53 6.37 20.02
N GLU A 158 -7.07 7.01 18.95
CA GLU A 158 -6.23 6.37 17.94
C GLU A 158 -5.07 7.27 17.52
N LEU A 159 -3.89 6.67 17.38
CA LEU A 159 -2.68 7.35 16.93
C LEU A 159 -2.20 6.68 15.65
N SER A 160 -2.19 7.44 14.55
CA SER A 160 -1.60 7.02 13.28
C SER A 160 -0.47 7.96 12.92
N ILE A 161 0.74 7.43 12.78
CA ILE A 161 1.93 8.20 12.42
C ILE A 161 2.45 7.63 11.10
N ILE A 162 2.53 8.46 10.07
CA ILE A 162 3.40 8.16 8.94
C ILE A 162 4.81 8.52 9.40
N ALA A 163 5.58 7.48 9.69
CA ALA A 163 7.00 7.61 9.92
C ALA A 163 7.67 7.70 8.54
N SER A 164 7.55 8.86 7.89
CA SER A 164 8.57 9.21 6.89
C SER A 164 9.85 9.37 7.68
N SER A 165 10.80 8.45 7.56
CA SER A 165 12.06 8.60 8.27
C SER A 165 12.66 9.94 7.88
N THR A 166 13.17 10.62 8.90
CA THR A 166 13.70 11.98 8.87
C THR A 166 14.94 12.17 7.98
N GLU A 167 15.30 11.17 7.18
CA GLU A 167 16.55 11.13 6.42
C GLU A 167 16.39 11.49 4.93
N ARG A 168 15.18 11.39 4.36
CA ARG A 168 14.95 11.80 2.97
C ARG A 168 14.43 13.23 2.90
N ASN A 169 15.01 13.99 1.97
CA ASN A 169 14.62 15.36 1.62
C ASN A 169 13.26 15.40 0.90
N ILE A 170 12.22 14.78 1.47
CA ILE A 170 10.86 14.89 0.98
C ILE A 170 10.38 16.31 1.32
N PRO A 171 9.94 17.11 0.33
CA PRO A 171 9.45 18.46 0.60
C PRO A 171 8.31 18.45 1.61
N GLU A 172 8.27 19.45 2.50
CA GLU A 172 7.24 19.58 3.53
C GLU A 172 5.81 19.54 2.96
N SER A 173 5.63 20.14 1.79
CA SER A 173 4.35 20.14 1.06
C SER A 173 3.92 18.75 0.64
N VAL A 174 4.86 17.91 0.17
CA VAL A 174 4.61 16.51 -0.18
C VAL A 174 4.23 15.71 1.05
N ARG A 175 4.98 15.88 2.15
CA ARG A 175 4.69 15.20 3.41
C ARG A 175 3.34 15.58 4.00
N THR A 176 3.01 16.87 3.99
CA THR A 176 1.73 17.39 4.51
C THR A 176 0.55 16.82 3.71
N GLU A 177 0.64 16.84 2.38
CA GLU A 177 -0.41 16.30 1.53
C GLU A 177 -0.52 14.78 1.66
N ALA A 178 0.60 14.05 1.75
CA ALA A 178 0.62 12.62 1.98
C ALA A 178 -0.06 12.24 3.30
N ASN A 179 0.23 12.97 4.38
CA ASN A 179 -0.45 12.81 5.66
C ASN A 179 -1.96 13.02 5.57
N ARG A 180 -2.40 14.09 4.88
CA ARG A 180 -3.83 14.39 4.68
C ARG A 180 -4.54 13.24 3.95
N TYR A 181 -3.94 12.75 2.87
CA TYR A 181 -4.48 11.64 2.09
C TYR A 181 -4.53 10.35 2.89
N PHE A 182 -3.47 10.02 3.61
CA PHE A 182 -3.40 8.81 4.41
C PHE A 182 -4.44 8.78 5.54
N ILE A 183 -4.60 9.88 6.29
CA ILE A 183 -5.62 9.98 7.35
C ILE A 183 -7.01 9.79 6.75
N SER A 184 -7.30 10.46 5.63
CA SER A 184 -8.60 10.34 4.94
C SER A 184 -8.83 8.92 4.42
N PHE A 185 -7.77 8.24 3.97
CA PHE A 185 -7.83 6.86 3.50
C PHE A 185 -8.05 5.88 4.66
N LEU A 186 -7.41 6.07 5.80
CA LEU A 186 -7.67 5.29 7.01
C LEU A 186 -9.15 5.37 7.43
N GLU A 187 -9.73 6.57 7.43
CA GLU A 187 -11.15 6.74 7.73
C GLU A 187 -12.05 6.08 6.69
N THR A 188 -11.64 6.09 5.42
CA THR A 188 -12.32 5.35 4.35
C THR A 188 -12.32 3.85 4.60
N LEU A 189 -11.19 3.27 5.02
CA LEU A 189 -11.05 1.84 5.31
C LEU A 189 -11.91 1.39 6.50
N LYS A 190 -12.18 2.29 7.45
CA LYS A 190 -13.03 2.03 8.62
C LYS A 190 -14.51 2.27 8.35
N SER A 191 -14.84 3.03 7.31
CA SER A 191 -16.20 3.46 7.04
C SER A 191 -17.11 2.27 6.72
N SER A 192 -18.20 2.14 7.49
CA SER A 192 -19.25 1.16 7.19
C SER A 192 -19.98 1.43 5.88
N SER A 193 -19.84 2.64 5.33
CA SER A 193 -20.46 3.05 4.07
C SER A 193 -19.82 2.39 2.84
N CYS A 194 -18.61 1.83 2.97
CA CYS A 194 -17.91 1.14 1.88
C CYS A 194 -17.30 -0.19 2.38
N PRO A 195 -18.13 -1.22 2.62
CA PRO A 195 -17.66 -2.51 3.14
C PRO A 195 -16.80 -3.28 2.15
N SER A 196 -16.71 -2.85 0.90
CA SER A 196 -15.88 -3.44 -0.16
C SER A 196 -14.39 -3.09 -0.06
N VAL A 197 -14.04 -2.04 0.68
CA VAL A 197 -12.68 -1.53 0.89
C VAL A 197 -12.28 -1.79 2.35
N GLY A 198 -10.99 -2.05 2.63
CA GLY A 198 -10.53 -2.25 4.01
C GLY A 198 -9.14 -2.89 4.14
N GLY A 199 -8.88 -3.46 5.32
CA GLY A 199 -7.57 -4.04 5.65
C GLY A 199 -6.56 -2.97 6.09
N THR A 200 -5.28 -3.29 5.98
CA THR A 200 -4.18 -2.37 6.25
C THR A 200 -3.91 -1.51 5.01
N PRO A 201 -3.78 -0.18 5.14
CA PRO A 201 -3.34 0.66 4.02
C PRO A 201 -1.90 0.33 3.62
N SER A 202 -1.66 0.25 2.32
CA SER A 202 -0.32 0.37 1.75
C SER A 202 -0.17 1.77 1.17
N ILE A 203 0.94 2.42 1.50
CA ILE A 203 1.31 3.74 1.04
C ILE A 203 2.64 3.66 0.30
N VAL A 204 2.64 4.20 -0.92
CA VAL A 204 3.87 4.48 -1.66
C VAL A 204 4.00 5.98 -1.80
N VAL A 205 5.17 6.50 -1.43
CA VAL A 205 5.52 7.90 -1.66
C VAL A 205 6.73 7.95 -2.58
N GLY A 206 6.64 8.81 -3.58
CA GLY A 206 7.73 9.14 -4.47
C GLY A 206 8.38 10.47 -4.11
N ASP A 207 9.70 10.50 -4.15
CA ASP A 207 10.51 11.73 -4.18
C ASP A 207 11.15 11.92 -5.58
N LYS A 208 11.99 12.93 -5.77
CA LYS A 208 12.67 13.16 -7.05
C LYS A 208 13.48 11.97 -7.58
N ASN A 209 13.90 11.04 -6.73
CA ASN A 209 14.77 9.93 -7.08
C ASN A 209 14.01 8.63 -7.27
N CYS A 210 13.02 8.34 -6.43
CA CYS A 210 12.41 7.01 -6.38
C CYS A 210 11.06 6.96 -5.66
N LEU A 211 10.34 5.88 -5.93
CA LEU A 211 9.17 5.38 -5.23
C LEU A 211 9.59 4.46 -4.08
N ASN A 212 8.91 4.58 -2.94
CA ASN A 212 9.19 3.78 -1.75
C ASN A 212 7.90 3.46 -1.02
N TYR A 213 7.85 2.30 -0.38
CA TYR A 213 6.84 2.04 0.64
C TYR A 213 7.11 2.95 1.84
N SER A 214 6.15 3.79 2.21
CA SER A 214 6.28 4.60 3.42
C SER A 214 5.97 3.75 4.65
N GLU A 215 6.75 3.97 5.70
CA GLU A 215 6.49 3.34 6.99
C GLU A 215 5.31 4.02 7.69
N VAL A 216 4.41 3.19 8.15
CA VAL A 216 3.20 3.56 8.87
C VAL A 216 3.19 2.82 10.18
N ILE A 217 3.06 3.55 11.27
CA ILE A 217 2.79 2.99 12.58
C ILE A 217 1.35 3.35 12.91
N TYR A 218 0.52 2.33 13.08
CA TYR A 218 -0.87 2.48 13.48
C TYR A 218 -1.09 1.82 14.82
N MET A 219 -1.73 2.54 15.73
CA MET A 219 -2.10 2.06 17.05
C MET A 219 -3.57 2.42 17.32
N SER A 220 -4.36 1.41 17.67
CA SER A 220 -5.74 1.57 18.13
C SER A 220 -5.93 0.88 19.48
N GLY A 221 -6.63 1.54 20.39
CA GLY A 221 -6.96 1.01 21.70
C GLY A 221 -7.80 1.97 22.53
N PRO A 222 -8.49 1.48 23.57
CA PRO A 222 -9.20 2.37 24.48
C PRO A 222 -8.22 3.33 25.17
N ALA A 223 -8.63 4.59 25.32
CA ALA A 223 -7.93 5.53 26.19
C ALA A 223 -7.88 4.95 27.60
N LYS A 224 -6.69 4.86 28.19
CA LYS A 224 -6.59 4.77 29.64
C LYS A 224 -6.06 6.10 30.16
N GLU A 225 -6.79 6.69 31.09
CA GLU A 225 -6.25 7.79 31.85
C GLU A 225 -5.09 7.25 32.69
N ALA A 226 -3.90 7.82 32.49
CA ALA A 226 -2.78 7.56 33.37
C ALA A 226 -2.56 8.76 34.27
N THR A 227 -2.45 8.51 35.56
CA THR A 227 -2.06 9.49 36.56
C THR A 227 -0.55 9.71 36.47
N ASN A 228 -0.11 10.81 35.88
CA ASN A 228 1.24 11.30 36.11
C ASN A 228 1.28 12.01 37.47
N ALA A 229 2.28 11.70 38.30
CA ALA A 229 2.42 12.28 39.64
C ALA A 229 2.73 13.79 39.66
N VAL A 230 2.93 14.45 38.50
CA VAL A 230 3.55 15.80 38.41
C VAL A 230 2.87 16.73 37.39
N GLY A 231 1.61 16.51 36.96
CA GLY A 231 1.00 17.46 36.03
C GLY A 231 -0.43 17.15 35.58
N PRO A 232 -1.04 18.06 34.77
CA PRO A 232 -2.41 17.91 34.30
C PRO A 232 -2.57 16.60 33.52
N HIS A 233 -3.72 15.96 33.72
CA HIS A 233 -4.11 14.69 33.12
C HIS A 233 -3.87 14.72 31.60
N LYS A 234 -2.90 13.93 31.13
CA LYS A 234 -2.81 13.56 29.72
C LYS A 234 -3.12 12.07 29.62
N PRO A 235 -4.09 11.65 28.79
CA PRO A 235 -4.33 10.23 28.57
C PRO A 235 -3.04 9.60 28.03
N LEU A 236 -2.61 8.49 28.63
CA LEU A 236 -1.55 7.66 28.06
C LEU A 236 -2.22 6.44 27.44
N TRP A 237 -1.94 6.23 26.17
CA TRP A 237 -2.57 5.20 25.38
C TRP A 237 -1.87 3.86 25.64
N PHE A 238 -2.42 3.09 26.58
CA PHE A 238 -1.97 1.73 26.88
C PHE A 238 -3.14 0.75 26.75
N GLY A 239 -2.99 -0.20 25.84
CA GLY A 239 -3.84 -1.37 25.73
C GLY A 239 -3.06 -2.54 25.13
N ASN A 240 -3.61 -3.75 25.27
CA ASN A 240 -3.03 -5.00 24.79
C ASN A 240 -4.12 -5.80 24.04
N GLU A 241 -3.80 -7.02 23.59
CA GLU A 241 -4.79 -7.84 22.87
C GLU A 241 -6.05 -8.09 23.70
N THR A 242 -5.95 -8.18 25.04
CA THR A 242 -7.09 -8.46 25.91
C THR A 242 -8.04 -7.28 26.05
N THR A 243 -7.58 -6.06 25.77
CA THR A 243 -8.42 -4.86 25.71
C THR A 243 -8.93 -4.55 24.29
N GLY A 244 -8.70 -5.45 23.33
CA GLY A 244 -9.04 -5.23 21.92
C GLY A 244 -8.12 -4.23 21.22
N SER A 245 -6.97 -3.90 21.81
CA SER A 245 -5.99 -3.00 21.20
C SER A 245 -5.13 -3.74 20.20
N PHE A 246 -4.77 -3.06 19.12
CA PHE A 246 -3.83 -3.58 18.14
C PHE A 246 -2.89 -2.48 17.66
N ALA A 247 -1.67 -2.90 17.37
CA ALA A 247 -0.66 -2.06 16.75
C ALA A 247 -0.03 -2.84 15.60
N TYR A 248 0.16 -2.16 14.48
CA TYR A 248 0.97 -2.68 13.40
C TYR A 248 1.91 -1.60 12.88
N GLN A 249 3.07 -2.05 12.40
CA GLN A 249 4.03 -1.26 11.64
C GLN A 249 4.03 -1.81 10.21
N ALA A 250 3.71 -0.99 9.23
CA ALA A 250 3.60 -1.43 7.84
C ALA A 250 4.48 -0.58 6.93
N GLY A 251 5.13 -1.21 5.96
CA GLY A 251 6.18 -0.61 5.15
C GLY A 251 7.52 -0.49 5.88
N ARG A 252 8.55 -0.31 5.08
CA ARG A 252 9.86 0.20 5.48
C ARG A 252 10.34 1.09 4.36
N GLU A 253 11.04 2.17 4.69
CA GLU A 253 11.48 3.16 3.72
C GLU A 253 12.68 2.68 2.88
N ILE A 254 12.45 1.62 2.13
CA ILE A 254 13.39 0.98 1.24
C ILE A 254 12.92 1.15 -0.20
N SER A 255 13.86 1.44 -1.10
CA SER A 255 13.59 1.58 -2.55
C SER A 255 13.51 0.24 -3.28
N PHE A 256 13.24 -0.84 -2.53
CA PHE A 256 13.14 -2.18 -3.05
C PHE A 256 11.69 -2.66 -2.97
N PRO A 257 11.27 -3.54 -3.89
CA PRO A 257 9.93 -4.09 -3.94
C PRO A 257 9.71 -5.17 -2.88
N VAL A 258 10.04 -4.86 -1.63
CA VAL A 258 9.78 -5.69 -0.46
C VAL A 258 8.95 -4.87 0.52
N TYR A 259 7.82 -5.41 0.96
CA TYR A 259 6.93 -4.73 1.88
C TYR A 259 6.75 -5.58 3.14
N LEU A 260 6.87 -4.95 4.31
CA LEU A 260 6.74 -5.61 5.61
C LEU A 260 5.50 -5.11 6.33
N VAL A 261 4.77 -6.00 6.99
CA VAL A 261 3.79 -5.64 8.02
C VAL A 261 4.14 -6.42 9.29
N ASP A 262 4.42 -5.72 10.38
CA ASP A 262 4.76 -6.26 11.70
C ASP A 262 3.59 -6.05 12.66
N PHE A 263 3.00 -7.15 13.14
CA PHE A 263 1.93 -7.17 14.13
C PHE A 263 2.50 -7.48 15.51
N GLN A 264 2.92 -6.42 16.22
CA GLN A 264 3.73 -6.53 17.45
C GLN A 264 3.06 -7.35 18.57
N PHE A 265 1.77 -7.16 18.81
CA PHE A 265 1.05 -7.92 19.84
C PHE A 265 0.81 -9.39 19.43
N GLY A 266 0.65 -9.64 18.14
CA GLY A 266 0.51 -11.00 17.60
C GLY A 266 1.83 -11.76 17.49
N LYS A 267 2.96 -11.06 17.59
CA LYS A 267 4.32 -11.58 17.38
C LYS A 267 4.48 -12.33 16.05
N PHE A 268 3.94 -11.74 15.00
CA PHE A 268 4.16 -12.21 13.64
C PHE A 268 4.30 -11.04 12.68
N GLY A 269 5.02 -11.28 11.59
CA GLY A 269 5.13 -10.35 10.49
C GLY A 269 4.77 -11.01 9.16
N VAL A 270 4.51 -10.16 8.18
CA VAL A 270 4.16 -10.53 6.82
C VAL A 270 5.12 -9.82 5.89
N ILE A 271 5.88 -10.61 5.12
CA ILE A 271 6.83 -10.10 4.14
C ILE A 271 6.29 -10.38 2.74
N TYR A 272 6.10 -9.33 1.97
CA TYR A 272 5.78 -9.41 0.55
C TYR A 272 7.05 -9.17 -0.26
N ASN A 273 7.40 -10.09 -1.15
CA ASN A 273 8.52 -9.95 -2.07
C ASN A 273 8.11 -10.38 -3.49
N PRO A 274 7.28 -9.58 -4.19
CA PRO A 274 6.74 -9.92 -5.50
C PRO A 274 7.79 -10.12 -6.60
N THR A 275 9.06 -9.78 -6.36
CA THR A 275 10.17 -10.11 -7.27
C THR A 275 10.53 -11.60 -7.23
N ILE A 276 10.28 -12.26 -6.10
CA ILE A 276 10.60 -13.67 -5.86
C ILE A 276 9.33 -14.53 -5.87
N ASP A 277 8.33 -14.12 -5.09
CA ASP A 277 7.02 -14.78 -5.00
C ASP A 277 5.95 -13.75 -4.63
N PHE A 278 4.81 -13.80 -5.33
CA PHE A 278 3.66 -12.96 -5.04
C PHE A 278 2.94 -13.39 -3.74
N ALA A 279 3.14 -14.63 -3.30
CA ALA A 279 2.61 -15.10 -2.03
C ALA A 279 3.41 -14.47 -0.86
N PRO A 280 2.74 -13.85 0.12
CA PRO A 280 3.44 -13.32 1.28
C PRO A 280 4.02 -14.44 2.15
N LYS A 281 5.20 -14.20 2.70
CA LYS A 281 5.80 -15.02 3.74
C LYS A 281 5.32 -14.56 5.11
N ILE A 282 4.67 -15.46 5.86
CA ILE A 282 4.29 -15.22 7.25
C ILE A 282 5.44 -15.70 8.15
N VAL A 283 5.93 -14.82 9.01
CA VAL A 283 7.02 -15.10 9.95
C VAL A 283 6.49 -14.93 11.36
N ASN A 284 6.31 -16.04 12.07
CA ASN A 284 6.07 -15.99 13.52
C ASN A 284 7.41 -15.81 14.23
N TYR A 285 7.45 -14.96 15.25
CA TYR A 285 8.69 -14.67 15.96
C TYR A 285 8.50 -14.64 17.48
N ILE A 286 9.57 -14.92 18.22
CA ILE A 286 9.63 -14.72 19.68
C ILE A 286 10.24 -13.36 19.98
N VAL A 287 11.26 -12.98 19.21
CA VAL A 287 11.96 -11.69 19.28
C VAL A 287 11.96 -11.02 17.91
N LYS A 288 11.79 -9.69 17.87
CA LYS A 288 11.67 -8.91 16.63
C LYS A 288 12.83 -9.13 15.64
N LYS A 289 14.03 -9.41 16.16
CA LYS A 289 15.21 -9.73 15.35
C LYS A 289 14.98 -10.87 14.35
N GLU A 290 14.19 -11.88 14.68
CA GLU A 290 13.90 -13.00 13.78
C GLU A 290 13.13 -12.54 12.53
N LEU A 291 12.18 -11.61 12.71
CA LEU A 291 11.47 -10.97 11.60
C LEU A 291 12.40 -10.09 10.77
N ASP A 292 13.27 -9.32 11.45
CA ASP A 292 14.24 -8.45 10.78
C ASP A 292 15.22 -9.25 9.93
N ASP A 293 15.77 -10.35 10.44
CA ASP A 293 16.70 -11.22 9.73
C ASP A 293 16.05 -11.84 8.46
N GLU A 294 14.77 -12.25 8.55
CA GLU A 294 14.02 -12.77 7.40
C GLU A 294 13.67 -11.70 6.37
N PHE A 295 13.41 -10.48 6.82
CA PHE A 295 13.20 -9.33 5.94
C PHE A 295 14.50 -8.97 5.19
N GLU A 296 15.63 -8.90 5.90
CA GLU A 296 16.95 -8.64 5.29
C GLU A 296 17.36 -9.72 4.29
N LYS A 297 17.01 -10.99 4.56
CA LYS A 297 17.20 -12.08 3.60
C LYS A 297 16.38 -11.83 2.33
N SER A 298 15.10 -11.52 2.47
CA SER A 298 14.20 -11.23 1.35
C SER A 298 14.69 -10.04 0.52
N LEU A 299 15.22 -9.01 1.19
CA LEU A 299 15.85 -7.86 0.52
C LEU A 299 17.05 -8.24 -0.33
N LYS A 300 17.95 -9.08 0.19
CA LYS A 300 19.14 -9.53 -0.56
C LYS A 300 18.74 -10.34 -1.79
N GLU A 301 17.80 -11.28 -1.64
CA GLU A 301 17.26 -12.06 -2.76
C GLU A 301 16.65 -11.14 -3.84
N CYS A 302 15.87 -10.14 -3.42
CA CYS A 302 15.30 -9.15 -4.32
C CYS A 302 16.38 -8.34 -5.07
N GLN A 303 17.42 -7.88 -4.36
CA GLN A 303 18.53 -7.12 -4.94
C GLN A 303 19.30 -7.94 -5.97
N GLU A 304 19.52 -9.23 -5.71
CA GLU A 304 20.16 -10.14 -6.65
C GLU A 304 19.32 -10.34 -7.91
N SER A 305 18.02 -10.59 -7.76
CA SER A 305 17.08 -10.70 -8.88
C SER A 305 17.00 -9.43 -9.72
N GLN A 306 16.93 -8.25 -9.09
CA GLN A 306 16.90 -6.98 -9.82
C GLN A 306 18.17 -6.70 -10.61
N LYS A 307 19.36 -7.11 -10.14
CA LYS A 307 20.59 -7.01 -10.93
C LYS A 307 20.54 -7.83 -12.22
N HIS A 308 19.81 -8.94 -12.23
CA HIS A 308 19.61 -9.73 -13.44
C HIS A 308 18.60 -9.09 -14.38
N ILE A 309 17.52 -8.50 -13.86
CA ILE A 309 16.50 -7.79 -14.65
C ILE A 309 17.12 -6.57 -15.33
N LEU A 310 17.82 -5.72 -14.58
CA LEU A 310 18.42 -4.49 -15.09
C LEU A 310 19.57 -4.72 -16.10
N LYS A 311 20.15 -5.92 -16.16
CA LYS A 311 21.15 -6.27 -17.19
C LYS A 311 20.52 -6.68 -18.52
N LYS A 312 19.24 -7.05 -18.54
CA LYS A 312 18.52 -7.48 -19.74
C LYS A 312 17.82 -6.32 -20.47
N THR A 313 17.60 -5.22 -19.77
CA THR A 313 17.00 -3.97 -20.26
C THR A 313 18.06 -3.01 -20.75
#